data_AF-A0A074WVI6-F1
#
_entry.id   AF-A0A074WVI6-F1
#
_cell.length_a   1.000
_cell.length_b   1.000
_cell.length_c   1.000
_cell.angle_alpha   90.00
_cell.angle_beta   90.00
_cell.angle_gamma   90.00
#
_symmetry.space_group_name_H-M   'P 1'
#
loop_
_entity.id
_entity.type
_entity.pdbx_description
1 polymer ?
#
loop_
_entity_poly.entity_id
_entity_poly.type
_entity_poly.pdbx_seq_one_letter_code
_entity_poly.pdbx_strand_id
1 'polypeptide(L)'
;MYASGGIRLLTKRLQIHSAIRLHAPYRFASSRSQQKNEEPRGGTTTPVPDEASVVVSKSAYYFEAGYGLFAKRPSRPFPPPFLSPPSGSFSDPLSTHDRSRDRRPSVNGDMIRGITNGDDAVLVSDNFIGANDGVGAWASRERGHAALWSRLILHFWALEAEKDVYGDDSEPDPVKYLEKAYRHTIDATSKPNEWLGTTTACGALLHTDTNTKPAHPILYVTQLGDSQILVIRPEEREVIYKTTEQWHWFDCPRQLGSNSPDVPEKNAVMDKITIAEDDIILAMSDGVVDNLWEHEVVDNVLQSMEKWKSGSVPQVMRSDEQSTYAGGMQFVAQELVKAARTIAQDPFAESPYMERAIEEGLSIEGGKLDDISVVAAVCKKRIGR
;
A
#
# COMPACT_ATOMS: atom_id res chain seq x y z
N MET A 1 -20.64 76.25 64.93
CA MET A 1 -20.94 75.03 65.70
C MET A 1 -19.73 74.13 65.68
N TYR A 2 -19.39 73.61 66.86
CA TYR A 2 -18.20 72.83 67.18
C TYR A 2 -18.24 71.37 66.68
N ALA A 3 -17.03 70.80 66.60
CA ALA A 3 -16.65 69.39 66.83
C ALA A 3 -16.93 68.37 65.70
N SER A 4 -16.13 67.33 65.45
CA SER A 4 -14.71 66.96 65.68
C SER A 4 -14.59 65.47 65.29
N GLY A 5 -13.43 65.05 64.77
CA GLY A 5 -13.02 63.64 64.68
C GLY A 5 -13.06 63.08 63.26
N GLY A 6 -12.08 62.32 62.78
CA GLY A 6 -10.90 61.75 63.38
C GLY A 6 -10.20 60.92 62.30
N ILE A 7 -8.87 60.98 62.28
CA ILE A 7 -7.98 60.36 61.31
C ILE A 7 -8.03 58.82 61.40
N ARG A 8 -8.05 58.13 60.25
CA ARG A 8 -7.29 56.87 60.03
C ARG A 8 -7.22 56.52 58.54
N LEU A 9 -6.06 56.80 57.93
CA LEU A 9 -5.63 56.19 56.67
C LEU A 9 -5.44 54.67 56.91
N LEU A 10 -6.24 53.86 56.22
CA LEU A 10 -6.01 52.42 56.10
C LEU A 10 -5.41 52.14 54.72
N THR A 11 -4.08 52.20 54.65
CA THR A 11 -3.29 51.60 53.57
C THR A 11 -3.49 50.08 53.60
N LYS A 12 -4.40 49.57 52.78
CA LYS A 12 -4.41 48.14 52.42
C LYS A 12 -3.30 47.89 51.39
N ARG A 13 -2.14 47.45 51.89
CA ARG A 13 -1.17 46.68 51.10
C ARG A 13 -1.87 45.40 50.63
N LEU A 14 -2.20 45.29 49.34
CA LEU A 14 -2.37 43.98 48.74
C LEU A 14 -0.99 43.35 48.64
N GLN A 15 -0.71 42.34 49.46
CA GLN A 15 0.36 41.38 49.20
C GLN A 15 -0.05 40.57 47.95
N ILE A 16 0.55 40.90 46.82
CA ILE A 16 0.56 40.00 45.66
C ILE A 16 1.50 38.86 46.03
N HIS A 17 0.96 37.73 46.46
CA HIS A 17 1.72 36.48 46.49
C HIS A 17 1.96 36.06 45.04
N SER A 18 3.18 36.32 44.58
CA SER A 18 3.75 35.74 43.36
C SER A 18 3.93 34.24 43.55
N ALA A 19 2.92 33.45 43.25
CA ALA A 19 3.08 32.03 43.00
C ALA A 19 3.63 31.86 41.57
N ILE A 20 4.95 32.02 41.41
CA ILE A 20 5.66 31.56 40.22
C ILE A 20 5.60 30.03 40.26
N ARG A 21 4.58 29.45 39.63
CA ARG A 21 4.67 28.05 39.20
C ARG A 21 5.64 28.03 38.02
N LEU A 22 6.87 27.63 38.30
CA LEU A 22 7.80 27.16 37.28
C LEU A 22 7.11 26.02 36.53
N HIS A 23 6.56 26.31 35.35
CA HIS A 23 6.23 25.28 34.39
C HIS A 23 7.54 24.62 33.99
N ALA A 24 7.68 23.35 34.35
CA ALA A 24 8.69 22.49 33.78
C ALA A 24 8.55 22.57 32.24
N PRO A 25 9.64 22.75 31.50
CA PRO A 25 9.56 22.73 30.05
C PRO A 25 9.06 21.34 29.66
N TYR A 26 7.88 21.29 29.03
CA TYR A 26 7.46 20.13 28.26
C TYR A 26 8.56 19.90 27.22
N ARG A 27 9.45 18.94 27.49
CA ARG A 27 10.34 18.40 26.49
C ARG A 27 9.44 17.80 25.42
N PHE A 28 9.27 18.50 24.30
CA PHE A 28 9.00 17.84 23.04
C PHE A 28 10.18 16.89 22.82
N ALA A 29 10.04 15.64 23.25
CA ALA A 29 10.90 14.58 22.75
C ALA A 29 10.67 14.55 21.23
N SER A 30 11.73 14.79 20.47
CA SER A 30 11.67 14.79 19.02
C SER A 30 11.25 13.40 18.53
N SER A 31 9.99 13.26 18.11
CA SER A 31 9.49 12.06 17.42
C SER A 31 10.28 11.76 16.13
N ARG A 32 11.00 12.75 15.57
CA ARG A 32 11.92 12.59 14.44
C ARG A 32 13.04 11.57 14.66
N SER A 33 13.46 11.32 15.90
CA SER A 33 14.57 10.37 16.17
C SER A 33 14.12 8.91 16.26
N GLN A 34 12.84 8.64 16.52
CA GLN A 34 12.33 7.27 16.68
C GLN A 34 11.93 6.62 15.35
N GLN A 35 11.55 7.40 14.32
CA GLN A 35 11.19 6.81 13.03
C GLN A 35 12.38 6.24 12.25
N LYS A 36 13.63 6.68 12.50
CA LYS A 36 14.79 6.29 11.67
C LYS A 36 15.13 4.79 11.68
N ASN A 37 14.66 4.00 12.65
CA ASN A 37 15.06 2.59 12.83
C ASN A 37 13.90 1.59 12.85
N GLU A 38 12.68 1.95 12.45
CA GLU A 38 11.63 0.95 12.29
C GLU A 38 11.89 0.13 11.01
N GLU A 39 12.11 -1.17 11.20
CA GLU A 39 12.13 -2.16 10.11
C GLU A 39 10.83 -2.08 9.30
N PRO A 40 10.89 -2.14 7.96
CA PRO A 40 9.68 -2.14 7.13
C PRO A 40 8.75 -3.26 7.53
N ARG A 41 7.45 -2.95 7.60
CA ARG A 41 6.42 -3.99 7.83
C ARG A 41 6.41 -4.92 6.62
N GLY A 42 6.19 -6.21 6.84
CA GLY A 42 6.15 -7.17 5.74
C GLY A 42 5.43 -8.46 6.12
N GLY A 43 5.16 -9.28 5.11
CA GLY A 43 4.53 -10.58 5.24
C GLY A 43 4.55 -11.33 3.91
N THR A 44 4.16 -12.59 3.92
CA THR A 44 4.17 -13.48 2.74
C THR A 44 2.81 -13.56 2.05
N THR A 45 1.72 -13.28 2.77
CA THR A 45 0.37 -13.32 2.22
C THR A 45 -0.51 -12.23 2.82
N THR A 46 -1.54 -11.82 2.10
CA THR A 46 -2.55 -10.91 2.64
C THR A 46 -3.70 -11.67 3.29
N PRO A 47 -4.25 -11.17 4.42
CA PRO A 47 -5.32 -11.89 5.12
C PRO A 47 -6.56 -12.12 4.25
N VAL A 48 -7.09 -13.34 4.32
CA VAL A 48 -8.37 -13.74 3.75
C VAL A 48 -9.33 -14.13 4.89
N PRO A 49 -10.66 -14.09 4.69
CA PRO A 49 -11.61 -14.57 5.69
C PRO A 49 -11.37 -16.05 6.03
N ASP A 50 -11.49 -16.41 7.31
CA ASP A 50 -11.24 -17.79 7.79
C ASP A 50 -12.21 -18.82 7.18
N GLU A 51 -13.42 -18.37 6.82
CA GLU A 51 -14.48 -19.17 6.19
C GLU A 51 -14.49 -19.06 4.65
N ALA A 52 -13.54 -18.34 4.04
CA ALA A 52 -13.52 -18.15 2.60
C ALA A 52 -13.29 -19.48 1.87
N SER A 53 -14.15 -19.78 0.88
CA SER A 53 -13.88 -20.88 -0.04
C SER A 53 -12.60 -20.59 -0.82
N VAL A 54 -11.58 -21.44 -0.68
CA VAL A 54 -10.32 -21.28 -1.41
C VAL A 54 -10.59 -21.49 -2.90
N VAL A 55 -10.52 -20.42 -3.69
CA VAL A 55 -10.56 -20.51 -5.15
C VAL A 55 -9.17 -20.86 -5.64
N VAL A 56 -9.00 -22.09 -6.11
CA VAL A 56 -7.73 -22.59 -6.61
C VAL A 56 -7.74 -22.56 -8.14
N SER A 57 -6.89 -21.74 -8.75
CA SER A 57 -6.70 -21.75 -10.21
C SER A 57 -6.21 -23.11 -10.71
N LYS A 58 -6.62 -23.53 -11.91
CA LYS A 58 -6.08 -24.66 -12.67
C LYS A 58 -4.71 -24.37 -13.27
N SER A 59 -4.27 -23.10 -13.30
CA SER A 59 -2.94 -22.70 -13.76
C SER A 59 -1.86 -23.60 -13.14
N ALA A 60 -0.97 -24.11 -14.01
CA ALA A 60 0.22 -24.84 -13.63
C ALA A 60 1.26 -23.94 -12.93
N TYR A 61 1.09 -22.62 -12.98
CA TYR A 61 1.99 -21.65 -12.39
C TYR A 61 1.29 -20.79 -11.33
N TYR A 62 2.06 -20.40 -10.32
CA TYR A 62 1.61 -19.60 -9.19
C TYR A 62 2.74 -18.69 -8.69
N PHE A 63 2.37 -17.68 -7.91
CA PHE A 63 3.28 -16.81 -7.22
C PHE A 63 3.63 -17.37 -5.84
N GLU A 64 4.93 -17.47 -5.59
CA GLU A 64 5.47 -17.40 -4.23
C GLU A 64 5.84 -15.94 -3.97
N ALA A 65 5.22 -15.29 -3.00
CA ALA A 65 5.28 -13.83 -2.90
C ALA A 65 5.46 -13.35 -1.46
N GLY A 66 5.85 -12.09 -1.34
CA GLY A 66 5.90 -11.35 -0.10
C GLY A 66 5.85 -9.86 -0.36
N TYR A 67 5.61 -9.10 0.69
CA TYR A 67 5.49 -7.65 0.61
C TYR A 67 6.32 -6.95 1.67
N GLY A 68 6.72 -5.72 1.36
CA GLY A 68 7.41 -4.78 2.22
C GLY A 68 6.71 -3.42 2.17
N LEU A 69 6.57 -2.76 3.32
CA LEU A 69 5.74 -1.56 3.48
C LEU A 69 6.39 -0.54 4.41
N PHE A 70 6.40 0.71 3.98
CA PHE A 70 6.69 1.88 4.81
C PHE A 70 5.63 2.95 4.54
N ALA A 71 5.03 3.50 5.60
CA ALA A 71 4.07 4.58 5.48
C ALA A 71 4.70 5.90 5.92
N LYS A 72 4.63 6.95 5.10
CA LYS A 72 5.08 8.30 5.49
C LYS A 72 4.27 8.83 6.68
N ARG A 73 3.02 8.40 6.79
CA ARG A 73 2.12 8.73 7.92
C ARG A 73 1.07 7.63 8.13
N PRO A 74 0.47 7.54 9.33
CA PRO A 74 -0.64 6.62 9.57
C PRO A 74 -1.83 6.90 8.63
N SER A 75 -2.43 5.83 8.12
CA SER A 75 -3.66 5.88 7.32
C SER A 75 -4.81 6.51 8.11
N ARG A 76 -5.67 7.25 7.42
CA ARG A 76 -6.95 7.66 8.00
C ARG A 76 -7.78 6.40 8.32
N PRO A 77 -8.32 6.25 9.54
CA PRO A 77 -9.17 5.11 9.87
C PRO A 77 -10.32 4.99 8.87
N PHE A 78 -10.65 3.76 8.48
CA PHE A 78 -11.77 3.53 7.58
C PHE A 78 -13.06 4.02 8.26
N PRO A 79 -13.94 4.70 7.53
CA PRO A 79 -15.17 5.23 8.11
C PRO A 79 -16.26 4.15 8.17
N PRO A 80 -17.34 4.35 8.93
CA PRO A 80 -18.53 3.49 8.82
C PRO A 80 -19.11 3.52 7.39
N PRO A 81 -19.60 2.38 6.86
CA PRO A 81 -19.80 1.11 7.55
C PRO A 81 -18.57 0.19 7.61
N PHE A 82 -17.47 0.55 6.94
CA PHE A 82 -16.30 -0.32 6.73
C PHE A 82 -15.54 -0.68 7.99
N LEU A 83 -15.49 0.25 8.95
CA LEU A 83 -14.96 0.01 10.28
C LEU A 83 -15.87 0.68 11.30
N SER A 84 -16.34 -0.09 12.28
CA SER A 84 -17.16 0.41 13.37
C SER A 84 -16.42 0.22 14.69
N PRO A 85 -15.91 1.28 15.33
CA PRO A 85 -15.43 1.16 16.70
C PRO A 85 -16.60 0.77 17.62
N PRO A 86 -16.36 0.02 18.72
CA PRO A 86 -17.41 -0.26 19.69
C PRO A 86 -17.98 1.05 20.25
N SER A 87 -19.30 1.10 20.44
CA SER A 87 -19.97 2.24 21.05
C SER A 87 -19.39 2.51 22.43
N GLY A 88 -18.71 3.64 22.62
CA GLY A 88 -18.22 4.07 23.95
C GLY A 88 -19.32 4.52 24.92
N SER A 89 -20.58 4.17 24.65
CA SER A 89 -21.72 4.56 25.48
C SER A 89 -21.89 3.58 26.64
N PHE A 90 -21.57 4.02 27.85
CA PHE A 90 -21.76 3.26 29.10
C PHE A 90 -23.23 3.11 29.52
N SER A 91 -24.21 3.60 28.73
CA SER A 91 -25.62 3.66 29.12
C SER A 91 -26.54 2.75 28.31
N ASP A 92 -26.02 1.69 27.69
CA ASP A 92 -26.86 0.68 27.03
C ASP A 92 -26.74 -0.67 27.78
N PRO A 93 -27.61 -0.94 28.78
CA PRO A 93 -27.53 -2.15 29.62
C PRO A 93 -27.87 -3.45 28.87
N LEU A 94 -28.07 -3.39 27.56
CA LEU A 94 -28.29 -4.53 26.67
C LEU A 94 -27.34 -4.53 25.46
N SER A 95 -26.24 -3.78 25.49
CA SER A 95 -25.23 -3.86 24.42
C SER A 95 -24.53 -5.22 24.50
N THR A 96 -24.97 -6.15 23.65
CA THR A 96 -24.36 -7.45 23.33
C THR A 96 -22.87 -7.53 23.67
N HIS A 97 -22.55 -7.97 24.88
CA HIS A 97 -21.18 -8.29 25.31
C HIS A 97 -20.70 -9.65 24.76
N ASP A 98 -21.56 -10.37 24.03
CA ASP A 98 -21.31 -11.75 23.58
C ASP A 98 -20.94 -11.89 22.09
N ARG A 99 -20.74 -10.78 21.36
CA ARG A 99 -20.13 -10.86 20.02
C ARG A 99 -18.81 -10.11 20.06
N SER A 100 -17.71 -10.86 20.14
CA SER A 100 -16.41 -10.41 19.69
C SER A 100 -16.56 -9.94 18.25
N ARG A 101 -16.90 -8.65 18.05
CA ARG A 101 -17.00 -8.07 16.70
C ARG A 101 -15.58 -8.04 16.17
N ASP A 102 -15.34 -8.89 15.19
CA ASP A 102 -14.15 -8.83 14.35
C ASP A 102 -13.89 -7.36 13.96
N ARG A 103 -12.71 -6.86 14.34
CA ARG A 103 -12.30 -5.46 14.11
C ARG A 103 -11.68 -5.29 12.74
N ARG A 104 -11.59 -6.35 11.93
CA ARG A 104 -11.14 -6.30 10.55
C ARG A 104 -12.13 -5.48 9.71
N PRO A 105 -11.66 -4.61 8.80
CA PRO A 105 -12.56 -3.86 7.94
C PRO A 105 -13.41 -4.79 7.07
N SER A 106 -14.68 -4.46 6.84
CA SER A 106 -15.60 -5.28 6.05
C SER A 106 -16.45 -4.46 5.08
N VAL A 107 -16.88 -5.11 4.00
CA VAL A 107 -17.81 -4.56 3.01
C VAL A 107 -18.76 -5.67 2.57
N ASN A 108 -20.06 -5.39 2.49
CA ASN A 108 -21.10 -6.38 2.15
C ASN A 108 -21.13 -7.64 3.04
N GLY A 109 -20.58 -7.56 4.26
CA GLY A 109 -20.49 -8.70 5.18
C GLY A 109 -19.16 -9.45 5.12
N ASP A 110 -18.32 -9.19 4.11
CA ASP A 110 -17.04 -9.85 3.90
C ASP A 110 -15.86 -8.98 4.36
N MET A 111 -14.77 -9.62 4.79
CA MET A 111 -13.53 -8.92 5.10
C MET A 111 -12.95 -8.22 3.86
N ILE A 112 -12.57 -6.96 3.99
CA ILE A 112 -11.83 -6.23 2.95
C ILE A 112 -10.39 -6.77 2.93
N ARG A 113 -10.06 -7.44 1.82
CA ARG A 113 -8.75 -8.05 1.56
C ARG A 113 -7.66 -7.00 1.34
N GLY A 114 -6.41 -7.47 1.27
CA GLY A 114 -5.24 -6.62 1.13
C GLY A 114 -4.80 -5.96 2.44
N ILE A 115 -3.67 -5.26 2.39
CA ILE A 115 -3.05 -4.55 3.51
C ILE A 115 -2.93 -3.07 3.17
N THR A 116 -3.31 -2.20 4.10
CA THR A 116 -3.17 -0.75 3.97
C THR A 116 -1.79 -0.28 4.43
N ASN A 117 -1.17 0.64 3.69
CA ASN A 117 0.08 1.28 4.01
C ASN A 117 0.03 2.79 3.76
N GLY A 118 -0.30 3.57 4.79
CA GLY A 118 -0.58 4.99 4.58
C GLY A 118 -1.82 5.14 3.71
N ASP A 119 -1.71 5.80 2.56
CA ASP A 119 -2.78 5.86 1.56
C ASP A 119 -2.70 4.74 0.50
N ASP A 120 -1.60 3.98 0.45
CA ASP A 120 -1.45 2.79 -0.40
C ASP A 120 -2.23 1.57 0.11
N ALA A 121 -2.42 0.60 -0.79
CA ALA A 121 -2.77 -0.76 -0.47
C ALA A 121 -2.01 -1.78 -1.32
N VAL A 122 -1.75 -2.96 -0.75
CA VAL A 122 -1.19 -4.11 -1.47
C VAL A 122 -2.06 -5.35 -1.31
N LEU A 123 -2.01 -6.24 -2.30
CA LEU A 123 -2.66 -7.54 -2.24
C LEU A 123 -1.73 -8.63 -2.80
N VAL A 124 -1.71 -9.77 -2.11
CA VAL A 124 -0.90 -10.94 -2.46
C VAL A 124 -1.79 -12.18 -2.42
N SER A 125 -1.91 -12.85 -3.57
CA SER A 125 -2.50 -14.19 -3.71
C SER A 125 -1.68 -15.03 -4.70
N ASP A 126 -2.00 -16.33 -4.78
CA ASP A 126 -1.33 -17.31 -5.64
C ASP A 126 -1.27 -16.92 -7.13
N ASN A 127 -2.26 -16.19 -7.64
CA ASN A 127 -2.39 -15.91 -9.08
C ASN A 127 -2.65 -14.43 -9.36
N PHE A 128 -2.73 -13.59 -8.34
CA PHE A 128 -2.90 -12.15 -8.49
C PHE A 128 -2.13 -11.38 -7.41
N ILE A 129 -1.35 -10.40 -7.85
CA ILE A 129 -0.68 -9.44 -6.98
C ILE A 129 -1.01 -8.03 -7.44
N GLY A 130 -0.94 -7.06 -6.53
CA GLY A 130 -1.10 -5.65 -6.89
C GLY A 130 -0.68 -4.69 -5.80
N ALA A 131 -0.39 -3.45 -6.23
CA ALA A 131 -0.05 -2.32 -5.39
C ALA A 131 -0.77 -1.09 -5.94
N ASN A 132 -1.65 -0.50 -5.15
CA ASN A 132 -2.41 0.68 -5.53
C ASN A 132 -2.01 1.83 -4.61
N ASP A 133 -1.67 2.97 -5.21
CA ASP A 133 -1.36 4.22 -4.51
C ASP A 133 -2.61 5.10 -4.44
N GLY A 134 -3.04 5.37 -3.21
CA GLY A 134 -4.13 6.29 -2.93
C GLY A 134 -3.64 7.74 -2.87
N VAL A 135 -4.25 8.62 -3.65
CA VAL A 135 -3.84 10.02 -3.76
C VAL A 135 -3.97 10.76 -2.43
N GLY A 136 -2.82 11.04 -1.80
CA GLY A 136 -2.76 11.56 -0.43
C GLY A 136 -3.43 12.91 -0.19
N ALA A 137 -3.67 13.71 -1.24
CA ALA A 137 -4.36 15.00 -1.15
C ALA A 137 -5.78 14.89 -0.54
N TRP A 138 -6.44 13.72 -0.67
CA TRP A 138 -7.75 13.45 -0.08
C TRP A 138 -7.75 13.52 1.44
N ALA A 139 -6.63 13.34 2.13
CA ALA A 139 -6.57 13.44 3.58
C ALA A 139 -6.92 14.84 4.12
N SER A 140 -6.82 15.88 3.27
CA SER A 140 -7.24 17.25 3.60
C SER A 140 -8.76 17.47 3.51
N ARG A 141 -9.51 16.54 2.93
CA ARG A 141 -10.95 16.64 2.69
C ARG A 141 -11.69 15.88 3.78
N GLU A 142 -12.74 16.48 4.35
CA GLU A 142 -13.54 15.85 5.41
C GLU A 142 -14.02 14.44 5.04
N ARG A 143 -14.39 14.21 3.79
CA ARG A 143 -14.89 12.92 3.29
C ARG A 143 -13.87 12.14 2.49
N GLY A 144 -12.61 12.59 2.43
CA GLY A 144 -11.55 11.97 1.67
C GLY A 144 -10.90 10.80 2.39
N HIS A 145 -10.85 9.64 1.72
CA HIS A 145 -10.30 8.38 2.22
C HIS A 145 -9.56 7.64 1.09
N ALA A 146 -8.37 8.11 0.71
CA ALA A 146 -7.53 7.48 -0.30
C ALA A 146 -7.19 6.02 0.03
N ALA A 147 -6.74 5.76 1.27
CA ALA A 147 -6.48 4.41 1.79
C ALA A 147 -7.65 3.42 1.66
N LEU A 148 -8.90 3.92 1.73
CA LEU A 148 -10.09 3.09 1.54
C LEU A 148 -10.27 2.76 0.07
N TRP A 149 -10.14 3.75 -0.81
CA TRP A 149 -10.27 3.59 -2.25
C TRP A 149 -9.23 2.64 -2.83
N SER A 150 -7.95 2.84 -2.50
CA SER A 150 -6.85 1.95 -2.94
C SER A 150 -7.10 0.49 -2.55
N ARG A 151 -7.51 0.27 -1.29
CA ARG A 151 -7.78 -1.08 -0.76
C ARG A 151 -9.06 -1.72 -1.30
N LEU A 152 -10.14 -0.95 -1.49
CA LEU A 152 -11.39 -1.49 -2.06
C LEU A 152 -11.23 -1.90 -3.51
N ILE A 153 -10.47 -1.13 -4.31
CA ILE A 153 -10.18 -1.51 -5.70
C ILE A 153 -9.44 -2.85 -5.74
N LEU A 154 -8.34 -3.02 -4.98
CA LEU A 154 -7.63 -4.31 -4.93
C LEU A 154 -8.53 -5.44 -4.42
N HIS A 155 -9.33 -5.19 -3.39
CA HIS A 155 -10.25 -6.18 -2.84
C HIS A 155 -11.23 -6.70 -3.89
N PHE A 156 -11.97 -5.80 -4.54
CA PHE A 156 -12.95 -6.21 -5.54
C PHE A 156 -12.30 -6.75 -6.81
N TRP A 157 -11.11 -6.27 -7.18
CA TRP A 157 -10.40 -6.77 -8.35
C TRP A 157 -9.96 -8.22 -8.16
N ALA A 158 -9.41 -8.55 -6.99
CA ALA A 158 -9.09 -9.93 -6.65
C ALA A 158 -10.35 -10.82 -6.63
N LEU A 159 -11.47 -10.32 -6.10
CA LEU A 159 -12.73 -11.06 -6.12
C LEU A 159 -13.26 -11.32 -7.53
N GLU A 160 -13.12 -10.36 -8.45
CA GLU A 160 -13.55 -10.56 -9.85
C GLU A 160 -12.63 -11.53 -10.60
N ALA A 161 -11.33 -11.51 -10.33
CA ALA A 161 -10.40 -12.51 -10.85
C ALA A 161 -10.74 -13.92 -10.32
N GLU A 162 -11.07 -14.05 -9.03
CA GLU A 162 -11.50 -15.32 -8.43
C GLU A 162 -12.83 -15.84 -8.98
N LYS A 163 -13.80 -14.96 -9.22
CA LYS A 163 -15.09 -15.34 -9.82
C LYS A 163 -14.92 -15.93 -11.22
N ASP A 164 -13.93 -15.44 -11.97
CA ASP A 164 -13.55 -16.00 -13.26
C ASP A 164 -12.52 -17.14 -13.15
N VAL A 165 -12.22 -17.57 -11.92
CA VAL A 165 -11.22 -18.60 -11.59
C VAL A 165 -9.88 -18.32 -12.28
N TYR A 166 -9.49 -17.04 -12.32
CA TYR A 166 -8.28 -16.56 -12.98
C TYR A 166 -8.17 -16.93 -14.47
N GLY A 167 -9.32 -17.00 -15.15
CA GLY A 167 -9.44 -17.35 -16.56
C GLY A 167 -9.19 -18.83 -16.86
N ASP A 168 -9.58 -19.73 -15.94
CA ASP A 168 -9.40 -21.17 -16.14
C ASP A 168 -10.24 -21.74 -17.29
N ASP A 169 -11.41 -21.17 -17.57
CA ASP A 169 -12.34 -21.62 -18.61
C ASP A 169 -12.31 -20.74 -19.88
N SER A 170 -11.68 -19.56 -19.81
CA SER A 170 -11.50 -18.61 -20.91
C SER A 170 -10.32 -17.67 -20.63
N GLU A 171 -9.73 -17.08 -21.68
CA GLU A 171 -8.65 -16.11 -21.49
C GLU A 171 -9.02 -15.01 -20.48
N PRO A 172 -8.16 -14.73 -19.47
CA PRO A 172 -8.42 -13.69 -18.49
C PRO A 172 -8.68 -12.32 -19.13
N ASP A 173 -9.60 -11.55 -18.55
CA ASP A 173 -9.86 -10.16 -18.94
C ASP A 173 -9.69 -9.22 -17.73
N PRO A 174 -8.44 -8.88 -17.36
CA PRO A 174 -8.17 -8.10 -16.15
C PRO A 174 -8.72 -6.68 -16.20
N VAL A 175 -8.84 -6.07 -17.40
CA VAL A 175 -9.45 -4.74 -17.56
C VAL A 175 -10.93 -4.80 -17.19
N LYS A 176 -11.64 -5.82 -17.64
CA LYS A 176 -13.05 -6.04 -17.25
C LYS A 176 -13.19 -6.35 -15.76
N TYR A 177 -12.26 -7.10 -15.16
CA TYR A 177 -12.26 -7.32 -13.71
C TYR A 177 -12.06 -5.99 -12.96
N LEU A 178 -11.12 -5.16 -13.40
CA LEU A 178 -10.85 -3.84 -12.82
C LEU A 178 -12.04 -2.89 -13.00
N GLU A 179 -12.70 -2.89 -14.16
CA GLU A 179 -13.92 -2.12 -14.41
C GLU A 179 -15.03 -2.46 -13.41
N LYS A 180 -15.29 -3.75 -13.21
CA LYS A 180 -16.28 -4.19 -12.21
C LYS A 180 -15.84 -3.83 -10.79
N ALA A 181 -14.56 -3.98 -10.46
CA ALA A 181 -14.01 -3.59 -9.17
C ALA A 181 -14.18 -2.09 -8.89
N TYR A 182 -13.96 -1.26 -9.91
CA TYR A 182 -14.21 0.18 -9.86
C TYR A 182 -15.68 0.49 -9.60
N ARG A 183 -16.61 -0.15 -10.30
CA ARG A 183 -18.05 0.01 -10.07
C ARG A 183 -18.48 -0.42 -8.67
N HIS A 184 -17.97 -1.56 -8.18
CA HIS A 184 -18.22 -2.02 -6.81
C HIS A 184 -17.66 -1.05 -5.77
N THR A 185 -16.49 -0.46 -6.01
CA THR A 185 -15.90 0.55 -5.14
C THR A 185 -16.76 1.81 -5.09
N ILE A 186 -17.25 2.30 -6.24
CA ILE A 186 -18.18 3.42 -6.28
C ILE A 186 -19.44 3.10 -5.47
N ASP A 187 -20.08 1.95 -5.68
CA ASP A 187 -21.31 1.60 -4.98
C ASP A 187 -21.11 1.53 -3.47
N ALA A 188 -20.05 0.83 -3.04
CA ALA A 188 -19.70 0.68 -1.62
C ALA A 188 -19.38 2.03 -0.95
N THR A 189 -18.79 2.97 -1.70
CA THR A 189 -18.41 4.29 -1.18
C THR A 189 -19.46 5.36 -1.42
N SER A 190 -20.60 5.06 -2.07
CA SER A 190 -21.67 6.04 -2.33
C SER A 190 -22.79 6.01 -1.29
N LYS A 191 -23.02 4.86 -0.63
CA LYS A 191 -24.12 4.65 0.32
C LYS A 191 -23.67 3.81 1.52
N PRO A 192 -24.23 4.02 2.73
CA PRO A 192 -25.17 5.09 3.11
C PRO A 192 -24.52 6.47 3.26
N ASN A 193 -23.19 6.51 3.39
CA ASN A 193 -22.40 7.73 3.44
C ASN A 193 -21.51 7.76 2.19
N GLU A 194 -21.45 8.91 1.50
CA GLU A 194 -20.50 9.03 0.40
C GLU A 194 -19.09 9.36 0.93
N TRP A 195 -18.10 8.57 0.50
CA TRP A 195 -16.69 8.68 0.85
C TRP A 195 -15.86 8.84 -0.41
N LEU A 196 -15.11 9.94 -0.49
CA LEU A 196 -14.39 10.34 -1.68
C LEU A 196 -12.95 9.87 -1.64
N GLY A 197 -12.35 9.69 -2.80
CA GLY A 197 -10.96 9.24 -2.93
C GLY A 197 -10.63 8.92 -4.37
N THR A 198 -9.34 8.85 -4.65
CA THR A 198 -8.80 8.41 -5.93
C THR A 198 -7.56 7.56 -5.68
N THR A 199 -7.25 6.67 -6.61
CA THR A 199 -6.12 5.74 -6.51
C THR A 199 -5.60 5.38 -7.89
N THR A 200 -4.31 5.08 -8.00
CA THR A 200 -3.77 4.30 -9.12
C THR A 200 -4.30 2.85 -9.06
N ALA A 201 -4.09 2.09 -10.13
CA ALA A 201 -4.36 0.66 -10.16
C ALA A 201 -3.24 -0.08 -10.90
N CYS A 202 -2.49 -0.92 -10.17
CA CYS A 202 -1.38 -1.69 -10.74
C CYS A 202 -1.47 -3.14 -10.24
N GLY A 203 -1.68 -4.06 -11.17
CA GLY A 203 -1.87 -5.47 -10.86
C GLY A 203 -1.28 -6.40 -11.91
N ALA A 204 -0.91 -7.59 -11.47
CA ALA A 204 -0.41 -8.66 -12.32
C ALA A 204 -1.13 -9.98 -12.01
N LEU A 205 -1.67 -10.61 -13.06
CA LEU A 205 -2.37 -11.89 -13.00
C LEU A 205 -1.54 -12.95 -13.72
N LEU A 206 -1.19 -14.03 -13.00
CA LEU A 206 -0.42 -15.15 -13.54
C LEU A 206 -1.34 -16.28 -14.00
N HIS A 207 -1.14 -16.69 -15.24
CA HIS A 207 -1.89 -17.76 -15.88
C HIS A 207 -0.95 -18.72 -16.61
N THR A 208 -1.50 -19.82 -17.12
CA THR A 208 -0.77 -20.79 -17.96
C THR A 208 -1.25 -20.69 -19.40
N ASP A 209 -0.38 -20.41 -20.35
CA ASP A 209 -0.74 -20.57 -21.75
C ASP A 209 -0.75 -22.06 -22.13
N THR A 210 -1.95 -22.60 -22.29
CA THR A 210 -2.19 -24.01 -22.66
C THR A 210 -2.23 -24.23 -24.17
N ASN A 211 -2.19 -23.17 -24.98
CA ASN A 211 -2.18 -23.29 -26.44
C ASN A 211 -0.81 -23.71 -26.99
N THR A 212 0.24 -23.57 -26.18
CA THR A 212 1.60 -23.96 -26.51
C THR A 212 1.99 -25.28 -25.82
N LYS A 213 2.88 -26.06 -26.46
CA LYS A 213 3.41 -27.31 -25.90
C LYS A 213 4.95 -27.27 -25.95
N PRO A 214 5.66 -27.27 -24.81
CA PRO A 214 5.12 -27.29 -23.44
C PRO A 214 4.36 -26.00 -23.09
N ALA A 215 3.40 -26.10 -22.18
CA ALA A 215 2.71 -24.93 -21.62
C ALA A 215 3.71 -24.04 -20.88
N HIS A 216 3.52 -22.73 -20.95
CA HIS A 216 4.42 -21.74 -20.36
C HIS A 216 3.66 -20.70 -19.51
N PRO A 217 4.30 -20.05 -18.54
CA PRO A 217 3.64 -19.04 -17.72
C PRO A 217 3.45 -17.75 -18.52
N ILE A 218 2.27 -17.16 -18.37
CA ILE A 218 1.92 -15.89 -19.00
C ILE A 218 1.39 -14.92 -17.96
N LEU A 219 1.89 -13.69 -18.01
CA LEU A 219 1.55 -12.62 -17.09
C LEU A 219 0.66 -11.61 -17.80
N TYR A 220 -0.54 -11.37 -17.26
CA TYR A 220 -1.36 -10.26 -17.67
C TYR A 220 -1.14 -9.10 -16.69
N VAL A 221 -0.49 -8.06 -17.17
CA VAL A 221 -0.22 -6.84 -16.40
C VAL A 221 -1.30 -5.82 -16.74
N THR A 222 -1.88 -5.17 -15.74
CA THR A 222 -2.86 -4.10 -15.94
C THR A 222 -2.52 -2.90 -15.09
N GLN A 223 -2.42 -1.74 -15.74
CA GLN A 223 -1.91 -0.51 -15.16
C GLN A 223 -2.81 0.69 -15.48
N LEU A 224 -3.04 1.53 -14.48
CA LEU A 224 -3.57 2.88 -14.60
C LEU A 224 -2.92 3.78 -13.55
N GLY A 225 -2.21 4.81 -14.00
CA GLY A 225 -1.42 5.71 -13.16
C GLY A 225 0.08 5.42 -13.25
N ASP A 226 0.81 5.72 -12.19
CA ASP A 226 2.28 5.77 -12.10
C ASP A 226 2.90 4.73 -11.13
N SER A 227 2.09 3.95 -10.41
CA SER A 227 2.55 2.66 -9.86
C SER A 227 3.08 1.76 -10.98
N GLN A 228 3.96 0.79 -10.68
CA GLN A 228 4.63 0.03 -11.73
C GLN A 228 4.66 -1.48 -11.48
N ILE A 229 4.56 -2.26 -12.58
CA ILE A 229 5.03 -3.65 -12.63
C ILE A 229 6.39 -3.69 -13.31
N LEU A 230 7.36 -4.36 -12.67
CA LEU A 230 8.67 -4.67 -13.24
C LEU A 230 8.88 -6.19 -13.23
N VAL A 231 9.32 -6.76 -14.35
CA VAL A 231 9.65 -8.18 -14.48
C VAL A 231 11.14 -8.34 -14.72
N ILE A 232 11.80 -9.09 -13.85
CA ILE A 232 13.25 -9.33 -13.88
C ILE A 232 13.47 -10.81 -14.12
N ARG A 233 14.37 -11.15 -15.06
CA ARG A 233 14.90 -12.51 -15.21
C ARG A 233 16.24 -12.61 -14.50
N PRO A 234 16.32 -13.26 -13.31
CA PRO A 234 17.54 -13.22 -12.52
C PRO A 234 18.75 -13.91 -13.18
N GLU A 235 18.51 -14.95 -13.98
CA GLU A 235 19.58 -15.69 -14.67
C GLU A 235 20.33 -14.84 -15.68
N GLU A 236 19.62 -13.95 -16.37
CA GLU A 236 20.15 -13.03 -17.39
C GLU A 236 20.54 -11.67 -16.78
N ARG A 237 20.05 -11.37 -15.57
CA ARG A 237 20.15 -10.04 -14.92
C ARG A 237 19.51 -8.94 -15.77
N GLU A 238 18.45 -9.28 -16.47
CA GLU A 238 17.76 -8.39 -17.41
C GLU A 238 16.33 -8.07 -16.93
N VAL A 239 15.88 -6.86 -17.30
CA VAL A 239 14.48 -6.46 -17.20
C VAL A 239 13.77 -6.95 -18.44
N ILE A 240 12.85 -7.89 -18.27
CA ILE A 240 12.04 -8.46 -19.36
C ILE A 240 10.89 -7.54 -19.73
N TYR A 241 10.36 -6.82 -18.73
CA TYR A 241 9.21 -5.94 -18.93
C TYR A 241 9.12 -4.88 -17.84
N LYS A 242 8.64 -3.70 -18.21
CA LYS A 242 8.26 -2.62 -17.29
C LYS A 242 7.03 -1.91 -17.82
N THR A 243 6.07 -1.62 -16.96
CA THR A 243 4.91 -0.77 -17.31
C THR A 243 5.34 0.66 -17.64
N THR A 244 4.66 1.28 -18.60
CA THR A 244 4.79 2.72 -18.85
C THR A 244 3.80 3.49 -17.97
N GLU A 245 4.31 4.45 -17.19
CA GLU A 245 3.49 5.30 -16.33
C GLU A 245 2.53 6.19 -17.13
N GLN A 246 1.45 6.60 -16.50
CA GLN A 246 0.39 7.36 -17.13
C GLN A 246 0.06 8.62 -16.34
N TRP A 247 0.16 9.76 -17.02
CA TRP A 247 0.04 11.09 -16.43
C TRP A 247 -0.98 11.93 -17.19
N HIS A 248 -1.66 12.85 -16.48
CA HIS A 248 -2.32 13.99 -17.13
C HIS A 248 -1.34 15.15 -17.31
N TRP A 249 -0.47 15.34 -16.33
CA TRP A 249 0.72 16.19 -16.31
C TRP A 249 1.65 15.71 -15.18
N PHE A 250 2.84 16.29 -15.07
CA PHE A 250 3.83 15.90 -14.06
C PHE A 250 3.24 15.87 -12.63
N ASP A 251 3.50 14.79 -11.89
CA ASP A 251 3.01 14.54 -10.52
C ASP A 251 1.46 14.53 -10.39
N CYS A 252 0.75 14.32 -11.51
CA CYS A 252 -0.68 14.08 -11.55
C CYS A 252 -0.98 12.83 -12.40
N PRO A 253 -0.90 11.64 -11.79
CA PRO A 253 -1.14 10.41 -12.51
C PRO A 253 -2.60 10.29 -12.96
N ARG A 254 -2.83 9.44 -13.95
CA ARG A 254 -4.18 8.91 -14.17
C ARG A 254 -4.61 8.17 -12.91
N GLN A 255 -5.88 8.32 -12.52
CA GLN A 255 -6.34 7.82 -11.24
C GLN A 255 -7.81 7.42 -11.29
N LEU A 256 -8.19 6.32 -10.67
CA LEU A 256 -9.58 5.89 -10.53
C LEU A 256 -10.21 6.55 -9.32
N GLY A 257 -11.38 7.17 -9.49
CA GLY A 257 -12.24 7.52 -8.37
C GLY A 257 -13.01 8.81 -8.50
N SER A 258 -13.25 9.45 -7.36
CA SER A 258 -14.13 10.59 -7.22
C SER A 258 -13.67 11.78 -8.08
N ASN A 259 -14.54 12.26 -8.97
CA ASN A 259 -14.28 13.36 -9.91
C ASN A 259 -13.09 13.13 -10.86
N SER A 260 -12.60 11.89 -11.00
CA SER A 260 -11.62 11.57 -12.03
C SER A 260 -12.30 11.39 -13.39
N PRO A 261 -11.71 11.86 -14.49
CA PRO A 261 -12.18 11.53 -15.84
C PRO A 261 -11.77 10.11 -16.27
N ASP A 262 -10.84 9.46 -15.56
CA ASP A 262 -10.30 8.16 -15.95
C ASP A 262 -11.22 7.02 -15.52
N VAL A 263 -11.41 6.07 -16.43
CA VAL A 263 -12.15 4.83 -16.19
C VAL A 263 -11.37 3.63 -16.73
N PRO A 264 -11.46 2.45 -16.08
CA PRO A 264 -10.68 1.28 -16.48
C PRO A 264 -10.82 0.92 -17.97
N GLU A 265 -12.05 0.78 -18.48
CA GLU A 265 -12.30 0.40 -19.89
C GLU A 265 -11.66 1.33 -20.94
N LYS A 266 -11.40 2.61 -20.60
CA LYS A 266 -10.85 3.58 -21.55
C LYS A 266 -9.38 3.89 -21.33
N ASN A 267 -8.91 3.78 -20.10
CA ASN A 267 -7.64 4.35 -19.68
C ASN A 267 -6.65 3.32 -19.15
N ALA A 268 -7.12 2.15 -18.69
CA ALA A 268 -6.21 1.10 -18.26
C ALA A 268 -5.48 0.50 -19.48
N VAL A 269 -4.19 0.25 -19.30
CA VAL A 269 -3.36 -0.46 -20.27
C VAL A 269 -3.20 -1.89 -19.77
N MET A 270 -3.40 -2.86 -20.66
CA MET A 270 -3.19 -4.28 -20.36
C MET A 270 -2.18 -4.87 -21.35
N ASP A 271 -1.12 -5.43 -20.80
CA ASP A 271 -0.05 -6.07 -21.54
C ASP A 271 0.05 -7.55 -21.16
N LYS A 272 0.25 -8.39 -22.17
CA LYS A 272 0.36 -9.83 -22.03
C LYS A 272 1.81 -10.25 -22.28
N ILE A 273 2.48 -10.71 -21.23
CA ILE A 273 3.93 -10.96 -21.22
C ILE A 273 4.20 -12.45 -21.01
N THR A 274 4.91 -13.07 -21.94
CA THR A 274 5.47 -14.42 -21.74
C THR A 274 6.64 -14.33 -20.76
N ILE A 275 6.56 -15.08 -19.67
CA ILE A 275 7.61 -15.15 -18.65
C ILE A 275 8.11 -16.60 -18.51
N ALA A 276 9.14 -16.80 -17.70
CA ALA A 276 9.69 -18.11 -17.34
C ALA A 276 9.41 -18.45 -15.87
N GLU A 277 9.61 -19.72 -15.51
CA GLU A 277 9.77 -20.07 -14.10
C GLU A 277 10.99 -19.34 -13.53
N ASP A 278 10.91 -18.93 -12.27
CA ASP A 278 11.93 -18.14 -11.55
C ASP A 278 12.11 -16.68 -11.99
N ASP A 279 11.34 -16.20 -12.99
CA ASP A 279 11.20 -14.76 -13.22
C ASP A 279 10.56 -14.10 -11.99
N ILE A 280 11.06 -12.90 -11.64
CA ILE A 280 10.60 -12.09 -10.50
C ILE A 280 9.69 -10.99 -11.02
N ILE A 281 8.54 -10.83 -10.39
CA ILE A 281 7.56 -9.79 -10.66
C ILE A 281 7.49 -8.88 -9.44
N LEU A 282 7.68 -7.58 -9.65
CA LEU A 282 7.51 -6.55 -8.64
C LEU A 282 6.26 -5.73 -8.96
N ALA A 283 5.38 -5.51 -7.98
CA ALA A 283 4.35 -4.49 -8.02
C ALA A 283 4.68 -3.40 -7.00
N MET A 284 4.81 -2.15 -7.45
CA MET A 284 5.39 -1.08 -6.64
C MET A 284 4.59 0.22 -6.77
N SER A 285 4.46 0.98 -5.68
CA SER A 285 3.97 2.37 -5.73
C SER A 285 5.05 3.35 -6.21
N ASP A 286 4.65 4.60 -6.47
CA ASP A 286 5.54 5.68 -6.91
C ASP A 286 6.66 5.95 -5.88
N GLY A 287 6.39 5.73 -4.58
CA GLY A 287 7.35 5.86 -3.50
C GLY A 287 8.63 5.04 -3.67
N VAL A 288 8.65 4.01 -4.54
CA VAL A 288 9.87 3.32 -4.98
C VAL A 288 10.48 4.02 -6.20
N VAL A 289 9.72 4.14 -7.29
CA VAL A 289 10.24 4.51 -8.61
C VAL A 289 10.58 6.00 -8.74
N ASP A 290 10.07 6.83 -7.83
CA ASP A 290 10.47 8.22 -7.65
C ASP A 290 11.82 8.36 -6.92
N ASN A 291 12.24 7.32 -6.20
CA ASN A 291 13.40 7.34 -5.31
C ASN A 291 14.52 6.38 -5.71
N LEU A 292 14.31 5.49 -6.68
CA LEU A 292 15.32 4.56 -7.18
C LEU A 292 15.22 4.44 -8.70
N TRP A 293 16.36 4.51 -9.39
CA TRP A 293 16.41 4.19 -10.82
C TRP A 293 16.22 2.69 -11.04
N GLU A 294 15.78 2.32 -12.24
CA GLU A 294 15.51 0.92 -12.60
C GLU A 294 16.70 0.00 -12.32
N HIS A 295 17.92 0.43 -12.64
CA HIS A 295 19.12 -0.37 -12.42
C HIS A 295 19.40 -0.59 -10.91
N GLU A 296 19.09 0.37 -10.05
CA GLU A 296 19.24 0.22 -8.59
C GLU A 296 18.19 -0.75 -8.02
N VAL A 297 16.96 -0.72 -8.55
CA VAL A 297 15.92 -1.70 -8.20
C VAL A 297 16.39 -3.11 -8.55
N VAL A 298 16.89 -3.31 -9.78
CA VAL A 298 17.40 -4.61 -10.23
C VAL A 298 18.57 -5.08 -9.36
N ASP A 299 19.57 -4.23 -9.13
CA ASP A 299 20.71 -4.57 -8.31
C ASP A 299 20.32 -4.92 -6.87
N ASN A 300 19.41 -4.16 -6.27
CA ASN A 300 18.90 -4.44 -4.93
C ASN A 300 18.21 -5.81 -4.86
N VAL A 301 17.35 -6.12 -5.82
CA VAL A 301 16.61 -7.39 -5.89
C VAL A 301 17.57 -8.57 -6.02
N LEU A 302 18.52 -8.50 -6.95
CA LEU A 302 19.47 -9.59 -7.20
C LEU A 302 20.40 -9.82 -6.00
N GLN A 303 20.91 -8.75 -5.39
CA GLN A 303 21.74 -8.84 -4.19
C GLN A 303 20.96 -9.39 -2.99
N SER A 304 19.71 -8.97 -2.82
CA SER A 304 18.84 -9.46 -1.74
C SER A 304 18.54 -10.96 -1.91
N MET A 305 18.32 -11.41 -3.15
CA MET A 305 18.16 -12.83 -3.47
C MET A 305 19.43 -13.65 -3.19
N GLU A 306 20.60 -13.11 -3.53
CA GLU A 306 21.88 -13.77 -3.24
C GLU A 306 22.11 -13.90 -1.73
N LYS A 307 21.92 -12.81 -0.97
CA LYS A 307 22.02 -12.81 0.51
C LYS A 307 21.07 -13.82 1.16
N TRP A 308 19.86 -13.93 0.64
CA TRP A 308 18.86 -14.88 1.11
C TRP A 308 19.31 -16.34 0.88
N LYS A 309 19.76 -16.64 -0.34
CA LYS A 309 20.24 -17.97 -0.76
C LYS A 309 21.52 -18.38 -0.03
N SER A 310 22.44 -17.46 0.23
CA SER A 310 23.69 -17.72 0.95
C SER A 310 23.49 -17.93 2.46
N GLY A 311 22.28 -17.70 2.98
CA GLY A 311 22.00 -17.78 4.41
C GLY A 311 22.63 -16.63 5.22
N SER A 312 23.07 -15.57 4.55
CA SER A 312 23.67 -14.39 5.19
C SER A 312 22.64 -13.49 5.90
N VAL A 313 21.37 -13.85 5.86
CA VAL A 313 20.27 -13.16 6.57
C VAL A 313 20.17 -13.67 8.01
N PRO A 314 20.09 -12.79 9.03
CA PRO A 314 20.00 -13.19 10.43
C PRO A 314 18.87 -14.20 10.70
N GLN A 315 19.15 -15.24 11.48
CA GLN A 315 18.19 -16.32 11.83
C GLN A 315 16.92 -15.81 12.53
N VAL A 316 16.95 -14.62 13.14
CA VAL A 316 15.77 -13.98 13.76
C VAL A 316 14.70 -13.62 12.71
N MET A 317 15.08 -13.49 11.44
CA MET A 317 14.19 -13.30 10.29
C MET A 317 13.88 -14.61 9.55
N ARG A 318 14.24 -15.77 10.12
CA ARG A 318 13.98 -17.10 9.58
C ARG A 318 13.21 -17.92 10.63
N SER A 319 11.89 -17.79 10.67
CA SER A 319 11.01 -18.81 11.24
C SER A 319 11.10 -20.10 10.41
N ASP A 320 10.70 -21.23 10.98
CA ASP A 320 10.73 -22.53 10.27
C ASP A 320 9.88 -22.54 8.97
N GLU A 321 8.93 -21.61 8.84
CA GLU A 321 8.11 -21.35 7.63
C GLU A 321 8.78 -20.37 6.64
N GLN A 322 9.83 -19.66 7.05
CA GLN A 322 10.58 -18.66 6.27
C GLN A 322 11.81 -19.24 5.57
N SER A 323 11.97 -20.55 5.40
CA SER A 323 12.90 -21.09 4.38
C SER A 323 12.24 -21.31 3.02
N THR A 324 11.05 -20.74 2.83
CA THR A 324 10.24 -20.78 1.60
C THR A 324 10.66 -19.69 0.61
N TYR A 325 10.28 -19.86 -0.66
CA TYR A 325 10.44 -18.83 -1.68
C TYR A 325 9.70 -17.53 -1.29
N ALA A 326 8.49 -17.64 -0.71
CA ALA A 326 7.75 -16.51 -0.15
C ALA A 326 8.54 -15.71 0.90
N GLY A 327 9.24 -16.38 1.82
CA GLY A 327 10.11 -15.69 2.80
C GLY A 327 11.24 -14.90 2.14
N GLY A 328 11.81 -15.44 1.05
CA GLY A 328 12.81 -14.73 0.25
C GLY A 328 12.24 -13.51 -0.45
N MET A 329 11.03 -13.61 -1.00
CA MET A 329 10.35 -12.47 -1.62
C MET A 329 9.95 -11.39 -0.61
N GLN A 330 9.53 -11.78 0.61
CA GLN A 330 9.32 -10.83 1.69
C GLN A 330 10.61 -10.06 2.00
N PHE A 331 11.74 -10.77 2.12
CA PHE A 331 13.04 -10.14 2.38
C PHE A 331 13.44 -9.16 1.26
N VAL A 332 13.31 -9.58 -0.01
CA VAL A 332 13.55 -8.71 -1.18
C VAL A 332 12.69 -7.45 -1.12
N ALA A 333 11.38 -7.60 -0.86
CA ALA A 333 10.48 -6.46 -0.79
C ALA A 333 10.84 -5.50 0.35
N GLN A 334 11.24 -6.01 1.52
CA GLN A 334 11.68 -5.19 2.64
C GLN A 334 12.99 -4.44 2.35
N GLU A 335 13.99 -5.10 1.75
CA GLU A 335 15.25 -4.46 1.40
C GLU A 335 15.08 -3.38 0.32
N LEU A 336 14.16 -3.59 -0.63
CA LEU A 336 13.83 -2.58 -1.63
C LEU A 336 13.16 -1.35 -1.00
N VAL A 337 12.21 -1.57 -0.06
CA VAL A 337 11.60 -0.48 0.73
C VAL A 337 12.65 0.28 1.54
N LYS A 338 13.63 -0.39 2.14
CA LYS A 338 14.72 0.28 2.88
C LYS A 338 15.57 1.18 1.99
N ALA A 339 15.89 0.69 0.79
CA ALA A 339 16.67 1.46 -0.18
C ALA A 339 15.92 2.72 -0.62
N ALA A 340 14.68 2.55 -1.09
CA ALA A 340 13.84 3.66 -1.52
C ALA A 340 13.60 4.67 -0.39
N ARG A 341 13.31 4.19 0.82
CA ARG A 341 13.12 5.04 2.01
C ARG A 341 14.36 5.87 2.35
N THR A 342 15.54 5.31 2.18
CA THR A 342 16.80 6.01 2.47
C THR A 342 16.93 7.23 1.58
N ILE A 343 16.66 7.08 0.28
CA ILE A 343 16.66 8.19 -0.69
C ILE A 343 15.49 9.15 -0.42
N ALA A 344 14.28 8.64 -0.21
CA ALA A 344 13.08 9.42 0.07
C ALA A 344 13.20 10.37 1.28
N GLN A 345 14.05 10.03 2.25
CA GLN A 345 14.27 10.83 3.46
C GLN A 345 15.42 11.82 3.36
N ASP A 346 16.22 11.75 2.29
CA ASP A 346 17.37 12.62 2.08
C ASP A 346 16.98 13.82 1.20
N PRO A 347 16.91 15.04 1.75
CA PRO A 347 16.57 16.24 1.00
C PRO A 347 17.66 16.68 0.01
N PHE A 348 18.82 16.04 0.00
CA PHE A 348 19.93 16.32 -0.91
C PHE A 348 20.27 15.15 -1.84
N ALA A 349 19.48 14.06 -1.80
CA ALA A 349 19.71 12.94 -2.70
C ALA A 349 19.35 13.31 -4.14
N GLU A 350 20.10 12.71 -5.07
CA GLU A 350 19.68 12.61 -6.46
C GLU A 350 18.60 11.52 -6.55
N SER A 351 17.54 11.79 -7.30
CA SER A 351 16.42 10.86 -7.43
C SER A 351 15.77 10.97 -8.81
N PRO A 352 15.12 9.90 -9.31
CA PRO A 352 14.32 9.97 -10.53
C PRO A 352 13.26 11.07 -10.49
N TYR A 353 12.63 11.31 -9.34
CA TYR A 353 11.66 12.39 -9.16
C TYR A 353 12.28 13.77 -9.35
N MET A 354 13.44 14.01 -8.74
CA MET A 354 14.20 15.25 -8.92
C MET A 354 14.54 15.46 -10.39
N GLU A 355 15.07 14.45 -11.07
CA GLU A 355 15.45 14.50 -12.48
C GLU A 355 14.26 14.94 -13.36
N ARG A 356 13.12 14.27 -13.21
CA ARG A 356 11.89 14.59 -13.96
C ARG A 356 11.33 15.97 -13.61
N ALA A 357 11.38 16.37 -12.33
CA ALA A 357 10.94 17.70 -11.92
C ALA A 357 11.76 18.80 -12.61
N ILE A 358 13.08 18.61 -12.74
CA ILE A 358 13.97 19.54 -13.43
C ILE A 358 13.66 19.59 -14.93
N GLU A 359 13.40 18.45 -15.56
CA GLU A 359 12.99 18.37 -16.98
C GLU A 359 11.69 19.15 -17.24
N GLU A 360 10.77 19.16 -16.28
CA GLU A 360 9.51 19.93 -16.30
C GLU A 360 9.70 21.39 -15.89
N GLY A 361 10.93 21.83 -15.62
CA GLY A 361 11.28 23.22 -15.29
C GLY A 361 11.05 23.61 -13.83
N LEU A 362 10.88 22.63 -12.93
CA LEU A 362 10.74 22.84 -11.50
C LEU A 362 12.11 22.71 -10.80
N SER A 363 12.41 23.62 -9.88
CA SER A 363 13.64 23.58 -9.08
C SER A 363 13.41 22.77 -7.80
N ILE A 364 13.33 21.45 -7.93
CA ILE A 364 13.17 20.49 -6.84
C ILE A 364 14.48 19.73 -6.63
N GLU A 365 14.85 19.46 -5.38
CA GLU A 365 16.04 18.71 -4.95
C GLU A 365 15.64 17.68 -3.88
N GLY A 366 16.34 16.55 -3.83
CA GLY A 366 16.13 15.50 -2.84
C GLY A 366 15.27 14.33 -3.33
N GLY A 367 15.09 13.35 -2.45
CA GLY A 367 14.09 12.29 -2.63
C GLY A 367 12.66 12.77 -2.35
N LYS A 368 11.67 12.00 -2.82
CA LYS A 368 10.24 12.24 -2.59
C LYS A 368 9.76 11.37 -1.44
N LEU A 369 9.45 11.97 -0.30
CA LEU A 369 8.91 11.25 0.85
C LEU A 369 7.44 10.83 0.60
N ASP A 370 7.25 9.57 0.23
CA ASP A 370 5.94 8.94 0.03
C ASP A 370 5.68 7.70 0.91
N ASP A 371 4.46 7.18 0.87
CA ASP A 371 4.16 5.80 1.20
C ASP A 371 4.90 4.90 0.18
N ILE A 372 5.60 3.88 0.68
CA ILE A 372 6.43 2.99 -0.14
C ILE A 372 5.91 1.57 0.03
N SER A 373 5.38 1.02 -1.05
CA SER A 373 4.76 -0.30 -1.07
C SER A 373 5.39 -1.16 -2.15
N VAL A 374 5.83 -2.36 -1.77
CA VAL A 374 6.40 -3.36 -2.69
C VAL A 374 5.73 -4.70 -2.44
N VAL A 375 5.22 -5.31 -3.51
CA VAL A 375 4.98 -6.75 -3.57
C VAL A 375 6.04 -7.36 -4.50
N ALA A 376 6.81 -8.31 -3.99
CA ALA A 376 7.72 -9.12 -4.79
C ALA A 376 7.15 -10.53 -4.90
N ALA A 377 7.19 -11.10 -6.10
CA ALA A 377 6.73 -12.46 -6.36
C ALA A 377 7.71 -13.17 -7.29
N VAL A 378 7.89 -14.46 -7.10
CA VAL A 378 8.60 -15.34 -8.02
C VAL A 378 7.60 -16.31 -8.66
N CYS A 379 7.65 -16.45 -9.98
CA CYS A 379 6.84 -17.41 -10.72
C CYS A 379 7.35 -18.83 -10.45
N LYS A 380 6.52 -19.71 -9.89
CA LYS A 380 6.85 -21.11 -9.64
C LYS A 380 5.85 -22.05 -10.30
N LYS A 381 6.32 -23.24 -10.66
CA LYS A 381 5.47 -24.29 -11.20
C LYS A 381 4.87 -25.14 -10.08
N ARG A 382 3.56 -25.39 -10.13
CA ARG A 382 2.87 -26.31 -9.22
C ARG A 382 3.32 -27.74 -9.51
N ILE A 383 3.84 -28.44 -8.50
CA ILE A 383 4.28 -29.83 -8.65
C ILE A 383 3.05 -30.74 -8.77
N GLY A 384 3.01 -31.56 -9.82
CA GLY A 384 1.97 -32.60 -10.00
C GLY A 384 0.71 -32.19 -10.76
N ARG A 385 0.75 -31.08 -11.51
CA ARG A 385 -0.29 -30.69 -12.48
C ARG A 385 0.24 -30.60 -13.90
#